data_AF-A0A969S6E0-F1
#
_entry.id   AF-A0A969S6E0-F1
#
_cell.length_a   1.000
_cell.length_b   1.000
_cell.length_c   1.000
_cell.angle_alpha   90.00
_cell.angle_beta   90.00
_cell.angle_gamma   90.00
#
_symmetry.space_group_name_H-M   'P 1'
#
loop_
_entity.id
_entity.type
_entity.pdbx_description
1 polymer ?
#
loop_
_entity_poly.entity_id
_entity_poly.type
_entity_poly.pdbx_seq_one_letter_code
_entity_poly.pdbx_strand_id
1 'polypeptide(L)'
;MTSPTDGYPLEAGLIPQMLELCVATESTMATAALPDQGINFTWMEAAHPQPAKVNYLLGELGLANTLVLTATPPYAGMTMCAYVDTPNGVKTLMS
;
A
#
# COMPACT_ATOMS: atom_id res chain seq x y z
N MET A 1 4.39 27.47 -1.30
CA MET A 1 4.55 27.79 0.14
C MET A 1 5.99 27.52 0.50
N THR A 2 6.66 28.49 1.11
CA THR A 2 8.11 28.58 1.29
C THR A 2 8.58 27.73 2.47
N SER A 3 9.52 26.81 2.20
CA SER A 3 10.29 26.10 3.23
C SER A 3 11.17 27.10 4.00
N PRO A 4 11.38 26.96 5.31
CA PRO A 4 12.31 27.81 6.06
C PRO A 4 13.74 27.61 5.56
N THR A 5 14.45 28.70 5.32
CA THR A 5 15.81 28.71 4.73
C THR A 5 16.91 28.29 5.71
N ASP A 6 16.60 28.15 6.99
CA ASP A 6 17.56 27.94 8.08
C ASP A 6 17.57 26.52 8.66
N GLY A 7 16.67 25.64 8.21
CA GLY A 7 16.74 24.20 8.47
C GLY A 7 16.61 23.77 9.93
N TYR A 8 16.20 24.65 10.84
CA TYR A 8 15.96 24.27 12.23
C TYR A 8 14.57 23.66 12.42
N PRO A 9 14.44 22.51 13.12
CA PRO A 9 13.14 21.93 13.42
C PRO A 9 12.36 22.83 14.39
N LEU A 10 11.06 22.98 14.15
CA LEU A 10 10.13 23.60 15.10
C LEU A 10 10.05 22.68 16.34
N GLU A 11 10.58 23.17 17.46
CA GLU A 11 10.55 22.52 18.76
C GLU A 11 9.13 22.00 19.10
N ALA A 12 9.07 20.73 19.53
CA ALA A 12 7.96 20.10 20.25
C ALA A 12 6.71 19.61 19.46
N GLY A 13 6.91 18.96 18.32
CA GLY A 13 5.92 18.01 17.79
C GLY A 13 6.59 16.69 17.42
N LEU A 14 6.07 15.55 17.89
CA LEU A 14 6.36 14.24 17.29
C LEU A 14 5.79 14.22 15.87
N ILE A 15 6.47 14.91 14.96
CA ILE A 15 6.20 14.81 13.53
C ILE A 15 6.66 13.39 13.16
N PRO A 16 5.76 12.51 12.67
CA PRO A 16 6.21 11.22 12.15
C PRO A 16 7.30 11.53 11.14
N GLN A 17 8.48 10.93 11.31
CA GLN A 17 9.62 11.16 10.43
C GLN A 17 9.12 11.01 8.99
N MET A 18 8.88 12.14 8.32
CA MET A 18 8.70 12.14 6.89
C MET A 18 9.96 11.45 6.38
N LEU A 19 9.78 10.35 5.64
CA LEU A 19 10.86 9.86 4.79
C LEU A 19 11.15 11.03 3.84
N GLU A 20 12.09 11.90 4.23
CA GLU A 20 12.72 12.84 3.33
C GLU A 20 13.44 11.97 2.31
N LEU A 21 12.72 11.61 1.25
CA LEU A 21 13.34 11.19 0.02
C LEU A 21 14.10 12.43 -0.45
N CYS A 22 15.36 12.54 -0.02
CA CYS A 22 16.26 13.61 -0.42
C CYS A 22 16.10 13.81 -1.91
N VAL A 23 15.80 15.07 -2.28
CA VAL A 23 15.51 15.53 -3.63
C VAL A 23 16.59 15.05 -4.58
N ALA A 24 16.35 13.87 -5.13
CA ALA A 24 16.94 13.46 -6.36
C ALA A 24 16.29 14.32 -7.42
N THR A 25 17.11 15.05 -8.18
CA THR A 25 16.71 15.50 -9.52
C THR A 25 16.04 14.33 -10.25
N GLU A 26 15.14 14.58 -11.20
CA GLU A 26 14.37 13.53 -11.90
C GLU A 26 15.23 12.35 -12.42
N SER A 27 16.55 12.56 -12.56
CA SER A 27 17.58 11.58 -12.92
C SER A 27 18.10 10.64 -11.81
N THR A 28 17.82 10.88 -10.52
CA THR A 28 18.37 10.10 -9.38
C THR A 28 17.31 9.52 -8.45
N MET A 29 16.04 9.53 -8.85
CA MET A 29 15.00 8.82 -8.09
C MET A 29 15.44 7.35 -8.05
N ALA A 30 15.60 6.77 -6.85
CA ALA A 30 16.16 5.42 -6.70
C ALA A 30 15.39 4.35 -7.51
N THR A 31 14.14 4.65 -7.89
CA THR A 31 13.30 3.86 -8.78
C THR A 31 13.62 3.99 -10.27
N ALA A 32 14.20 5.10 -10.73
CA ALA A 32 14.58 5.31 -12.13
C ALA A 32 15.74 4.40 -12.58
N ALA A 33 16.57 3.94 -11.63
CA ALA A 33 17.67 3.01 -11.88
C ALA A 33 17.28 1.53 -11.67
N LEU A 34 16.09 1.26 -11.15
CA LEU A 34 15.63 -0.12 -10.94
C LEU A 34 15.02 -0.65 -12.24
N PRO A 35 15.42 -1.86 -12.68
CA PRO A 35 14.80 -2.47 -13.85
C PRO A 35 13.34 -2.77 -13.55
N ASP A 36 12.43 -2.15 -14.30
CA ASP A 36 11.01 -2.47 -14.26
C ASP A 36 10.82 -3.94 -14.67
N GLN A 37 10.26 -4.74 -13.76
CA GLN A 37 9.98 -6.16 -13.98
C GLN A 37 8.65 -6.38 -14.71
N GLY A 38 7.93 -5.31 -15.06
CA GLY A 38 6.63 -5.36 -15.71
C GLY A 38 5.55 -5.97 -14.81
N ILE A 39 5.73 -5.87 -13.49
CA ILE A 39 4.84 -6.45 -12.50
C ILE A 39 3.78 -5.42 -12.13
N ASN A 40 2.52 -5.73 -12.41
CA ASN A 40 1.40 -4.81 -12.20
C ASN A 40 0.36 -5.44 -11.27
N PHE A 41 -0.05 -4.71 -10.23
CA PHE A 41 -1.16 -5.14 -9.38
C PHE A 41 -2.48 -5.05 -10.16
N THR A 42 -3.30 -6.09 -10.11
CA THR A 42 -4.61 -6.10 -10.76
C THR A 42 -5.73 -5.92 -9.75
N TRP A 43 -5.87 -6.86 -8.81
CA TRP A 43 -6.93 -6.85 -7.79
C TRP A 43 -6.60 -7.85 -6.66
N MET A 44 -7.41 -7.84 -5.60
CA MET A 44 -7.22 -8.70 -4.43
C MET A 44 -8.56 -9.22 -3.90
N GLU A 45 -8.51 -10.40 -3.31
CA GLU A 45 -9.58 -10.94 -2.47
C GLU A 45 -9.07 -11.36 -1.10
N ALA A 46 -9.95 -11.30 -0.10
CA ALA A 46 -9.66 -11.80 1.23
C ALA A 46 -10.87 -12.48 1.84
N ALA A 47 -10.60 -13.44 2.71
CA ALA A 47 -11.59 -14.19 3.44
C ALA A 47 -11.42 -13.88 4.95
N HIS A 48 -12.46 -13.31 5.57
CA HIS A 48 -12.40 -12.78 6.93
C HIS A 48 -13.61 -13.22 7.78
N PRO A 49 -13.47 -13.50 9.10
CA PRO A 49 -14.60 -13.85 9.96
C PRO A 49 -15.63 -12.72 10.14
N GLN A 50 -15.21 -11.48 9.87
CA GLN A 50 -16.02 -10.26 9.99
C GLN A 50 -15.85 -9.36 8.75
N PRO A 51 -16.36 -9.74 7.57
CA PRO A 51 -16.10 -9.01 6.32
C PRO A 51 -16.71 -7.59 6.33
N ALA A 52 -17.87 -7.41 6.97
CA ALA A 52 -18.51 -6.11 7.09
C ALA A 52 -17.66 -5.09 7.86
N LYS A 53 -16.99 -5.54 8.92
CA LYS A 53 -16.09 -4.69 9.72
C LYS A 53 -14.88 -4.25 8.89
N VAL A 54 -14.29 -5.16 8.11
CA VAL A 54 -13.16 -4.82 7.23
C VAL A 54 -13.60 -3.84 6.15
N ASN A 55 -14.76 -4.07 5.53
CA ASN A 55 -15.28 -3.17 4.50
C ASN A 55 -15.54 -1.76 5.05
N TYR A 56 -16.07 -1.65 6.28
CA TYR A 56 -16.24 -0.37 6.96
C TYR A 56 -14.90 0.35 7.14
N LEU A 57 -13.87 -0.34 7.65
CA LEU A 57 -12.55 0.23 7.86
C LEU A 57 -11.88 0.66 6.54
N LEU A 58 -12.04 -0.13 5.47
CA LEU A 58 -11.59 0.25 4.13
C LEU A 58 -12.32 1.50 3.62
N GLY A 59 -13.62 1.63 3.92
CA GLY A 59 -14.40 2.82 3.62
C GLY A 59 -13.87 4.08 4.28
N GLU A 60 -13.52 4.02 5.57
CA GLU A 60 -12.94 5.14 6.33
C GLU A 60 -11.60 5.60 5.75
N LEU A 61 -10.85 4.71 5.10
CA LEU A 61 -9.59 5.01 4.43
C LEU A 61 -9.75 5.45 2.97
N GLY A 62 -10.98 5.53 2.46
CA GLY A 62 -11.25 5.83 1.04
C GLY A 62 -10.88 4.68 0.10
N LEU A 63 -10.68 3.47 0.63
CA LEU A 63 -10.31 2.25 -0.09
C LEU A 63 -11.51 1.31 -0.29
N ALA A 64 -12.73 1.83 -0.21
CA ALA A 64 -13.94 1.04 -0.45
C ALA A 64 -13.87 0.34 -1.82
N ASN A 65 -14.33 -0.91 -1.89
CA ASN A 65 -14.37 -1.74 -3.11
C ASN A 65 -13.01 -2.06 -3.75
N THR A 66 -11.87 -1.77 -3.10
CA THR A 66 -10.54 -2.17 -3.58
C THR A 66 -10.24 -3.65 -3.35
N LEU A 67 -10.99 -4.30 -2.46
CA LEU A 67 -10.81 -5.67 -2.02
C LEU A 67 -12.14 -6.42 -2.08
N VAL A 68 -12.15 -7.59 -2.72
CA VAL A 68 -13.30 -8.50 -2.66
C VAL A 68 -13.25 -9.27 -1.34
N LEU A 69 -14.23 -9.04 -0.47
CA LEU A 69 -14.29 -9.66 0.85
C LEU A 69 -15.31 -10.80 0.89
N THR A 70 -14.87 -11.96 1.35
CA THR A 70 -15.73 -13.13 1.61
C THR A 70 -15.74 -13.48 3.10
N ALA A 71 -16.82 -14.10 3.56
CA ALA A 71 -16.93 -14.55 4.94
C ALA A 71 -16.19 -15.87 5.14
N THR A 72 -15.43 -16.00 6.24
CA THR A 72 -14.89 -17.30 6.70
C THR A 72 -15.58 -17.76 7.98
N PRO A 73 -15.57 -19.08 8.27
CA PRO A 73 -16.05 -19.58 9.55
C PRO A 73 -15.33 -18.91 10.72
N PRO A 74 -16.00 -18.73 11.88
CA PRO A 74 -15.35 -18.31 13.10
C PRO A 74 -14.14 -19.21 13.39
N TYR A 75 -13.02 -18.62 13.81
CA TYR A 75 -11.76 -19.32 14.10
C TYR A 75 -11.02 -19.91 12.89
N ALA A 76 -11.54 -19.78 11.67
CA ALA A 76 -10.72 -19.93 10.48
C ALA A 76 -9.76 -18.73 10.40
N GLY A 77 -8.49 -18.99 10.06
CA GLY A 77 -7.53 -17.92 9.79
C GLY A 77 -8.02 -16.97 8.71
N MET A 78 -7.48 -15.77 8.71
CA MET A 78 -7.67 -14.84 7.60
C MET A 78 -6.79 -15.32 6.43
N THR A 79 -7.35 -15.33 5.23
CA THR A 79 -6.58 -15.58 4.02
C THR A 79 -6.71 -14.41 3.07
N MET A 80 -5.63 -14.13 2.35
CA MET A 80 -5.59 -13.06 1.37
C MET A 80 -4.90 -13.55 0.11
N CYS A 81 -5.47 -13.21 -1.05
CA CYS A 81 -4.91 -13.52 -2.35
C CYS A 81 -4.85 -12.26 -3.21
N ALA A 82 -3.65 -11.88 -3.62
CA ALA A 82 -3.43 -10.80 -4.58
C ALA A 82 -3.18 -11.37 -5.97
N TYR A 83 -3.83 -10.79 -6.97
CA TYR A 83 -3.65 -11.11 -8.38
C TYR A 83 -2.75 -10.06 -9.02
N VAL A 84 -1.63 -10.51 -9.53
CA VAL A 84 -0.57 -9.67 -10.07
C VAL A 84 -0.28 -10.10 -11.48
N ASP A 85 -0.34 -9.16 -12.42
CA ASP A 85 0.07 -9.38 -13.79
C ASP A 85 1.61 -9.34 -13.88
N THR A 86 2.16 -10.27 -14.63
CA THR A 86 3.59 -10.38 -14.88
C THR A 86 3.81 -10.64 -16.37
N PRO A 87 5.01 -10.40 -16.92
CA PRO A 87 5.30 -10.75 -18.32
C PRO A 87 5.05 -12.23 -18.66
N ASN A 88 4.97 -13.10 -17.65
CA ASN A 88 4.70 -14.54 -17.78
C ASN A 88 3.25 -14.91 -17.44
N GLY A 89 2.34 -13.93 -17.42
CA GLY A 89 0.92 -14.06 -17.07
C GLY A 89 0.60 -13.78 -15.61
N VAL A 90 -0.67 -13.96 -15.24
CA VAL A 90 -1.18 -13.65 -13.90
C VAL A 90 -0.63 -14.63 -12.86
N LYS A 91 -0.11 -14.09 -11.75
CA LYS A 91 0.35 -14.82 -10.57
C LYS A 91 -0.47 -14.45 -9.35
N THR A 92 -0.64 -15.42 -8.45
CA THR A 92 -1.34 -15.26 -7.18
C THR A 92 -0.34 -15.23 -6.02
N LEU A 93 -0.40 -14.21 -5.18
CA LEU A 93 0.35 -14.14 -3.92
C LEU A 93 -0.61 -14.42 -2.77
N MET A 94 -0.41 -15.54 -2.07
CA MET A 94 -1.28 -15.98 -0.98
C MET A 94 -0.56 -15.84 0.37
N SER A 95 -1.32 -15.40 1.39
CA SER A 95 -0.91 -15.36 2.80
C SER A 95 -2.02 -15.83 3.71
#